data_AF-A0A2V7RMR0-F1
#
_entry.id   AF-A0A2V7RMR0-F1
#
_cell.length_a   1.000
_cell.length_b   1.000
_cell.length_c   1.000
_cell.angle_alpha   90.00
_cell.angle_beta   90.00
_cell.angle_gamma   90.00
#
_symmetry.space_group_name_H-M   'P 1'
#
loop_
_entity.id
_entity.type
_entity.pdbx_description
1 polymer ?
#
loop_
_entity_poly.entity_id
_entity_poly.type
_entity_poly.pdbx_seq_one_letter_code
_entity_poly.pdbx_strand_id
1 'polypeptide(L)'
;MLFRDAAHAAAPGQVGSARTALATLRSLLTEKVGARPEDVQASDGSGLSVLDRVTPRSMVELLSFAHQAPWGATFHASLPLEGESGTLRHRARHTPARGNLHAKTGTTNTVASLGGYVTAKNGEILAFSFIYNGADRWNAKRAMDQMGATLAEFVR
;
A
#
# COMPACT_ATOMS: atom_id res chain seq x y z
N MET A 1 11.83 -10.32 10.56
CA MET A 1 13.26 -10.03 10.47
C MET A 1 13.48 -8.79 9.60
N LEU A 2 13.00 -8.80 8.33
CA LEU A 2 12.98 -7.66 7.40
C LEU A 2 12.83 -6.24 8.00
N PHE A 3 11.81 -5.99 8.82
CA PHE A 3 11.60 -4.66 9.41
C PHE A 3 12.77 -4.20 10.29
N ARG A 4 13.31 -5.10 11.12
CA ARG A 4 14.48 -4.83 11.98
C ARG A 4 15.78 -4.76 11.16
N ASP A 5 15.90 -5.59 10.14
CA ASP A 5 17.07 -5.66 9.27
C ASP A 5 17.21 -4.37 8.44
N ALA A 6 16.09 -3.78 8.00
CA ALA A 6 16.08 -2.50 7.32
C ALA A 6 16.67 -1.36 8.17
N ALA A 7 16.43 -1.39 9.49
CA ALA A 7 17.02 -0.43 10.42
C ALA A 7 18.56 -0.58 10.51
N HIS A 8 19.03 -1.83 10.53
CA HIS A 8 20.45 -2.13 10.57
C HIS A 8 21.17 -1.68 9.29
N ALA A 9 20.53 -1.86 8.13
CA ALA A 9 21.07 -1.40 6.85
C ALA A 9 21.09 0.13 6.72
N ALA A 10 20.11 0.83 7.29
CA ALA A 10 20.04 2.31 7.24
C ALA A 10 21.12 2.99 8.10
N ALA A 11 21.60 2.32 9.15
CA ALA A 11 22.68 2.81 10.01
C ALA A 11 23.60 1.65 10.43
N PRO A 12 24.66 1.35 9.64
CA PRO A 12 25.61 0.30 9.96
C PRO A 12 26.23 0.51 11.35
N GLY A 13 26.04 -0.47 12.25
CA GLY A 13 26.46 -0.39 13.67
C GLY A 13 25.32 -0.16 14.66
N GLN A 14 24.10 0.16 14.20
CA GLN A 14 22.92 0.26 15.04
C GLN A 14 22.28 -1.13 15.25
N VAL A 15 21.88 -1.46 16.47
CA VAL A 15 21.18 -2.73 16.75
C VAL A 15 19.82 -2.75 16.04
N GLY A 16 19.57 -3.78 15.24
CA GLY A 16 18.28 -4.02 14.60
C GLY A 16 17.20 -4.29 15.64
N SER A 17 16.24 -3.38 15.78
CA SER A 17 15.15 -3.46 16.76
C SER A 17 13.86 -2.89 16.17
N ALA A 18 12.71 -3.19 16.78
CA ALA A 18 11.45 -2.60 16.34
C ALA A 18 11.49 -1.06 16.45
N ARG A 19 12.10 -0.53 17.52
CA ARG A 19 12.23 0.91 17.73
C ARG A 19 13.06 1.59 16.65
N THR A 20 14.21 1.01 16.30
CA THR A 20 15.09 1.59 15.26
C THR A 20 14.45 1.49 13.89
N ALA A 21 13.77 0.39 13.58
CA ALA A 21 12.99 0.23 12.35
C ALA A 21 11.87 1.28 12.20
N LEU A 22 11.14 1.55 13.28
CA LEU A 22 10.10 2.59 13.29
C LEU A 22 10.68 3.99 13.08
N ALA A 23 11.85 4.28 13.67
CA ALA A 23 12.53 5.55 13.45
C ALA A 23 12.97 5.71 11.99
N THR A 24 13.56 4.66 11.40
CA THR A 24 13.93 4.64 9.97
C THR A 24 12.71 4.81 9.07
N LEU A 25 11.61 4.09 9.34
CA LEU A 25 10.37 4.22 8.58
C LEU A 25 9.80 5.64 8.66
N ARG A 26 9.78 6.23 9.86
CA ARG A 26 9.29 7.59 10.06
C ARG A 26 10.13 8.61 9.29
N SER A 27 11.46 8.53 9.38
CA SER A 27 12.39 9.39 8.63
C SER A 27 12.18 9.25 7.11
N LEU A 28 12.06 8.02 6.59
CA LEU A 28 11.75 7.79 5.18
C LEU A 28 10.45 8.50 4.76
N LEU A 29 9.38 8.32 5.54
CA LEU A 29 8.07 8.86 5.22
C LEU A 29 8.05 10.40 5.28
N THR A 30 8.70 11.00 6.26
CA THR A 30 8.67 12.46 6.41
C THR A 30 9.68 13.16 5.51
N GLU A 31 10.89 12.61 5.36
CA GLU A 31 12.00 13.29 4.68
C GLU A 31 12.12 12.94 3.19
N LYS A 32 11.74 11.73 2.78
CA LYS A 32 11.86 11.29 1.38
C LYS A 32 10.52 11.28 0.66
N VAL A 33 9.47 10.79 1.33
CA VAL A 33 8.12 10.73 0.75
C VAL A 33 7.39 12.07 0.88
N GLY A 34 7.70 12.86 1.91
CA GLY A 34 7.06 14.15 2.17
C GLY A 34 5.72 14.04 2.91
N ALA A 35 5.43 12.88 3.51
CA ALA A 35 4.23 12.71 4.32
C ALA A 35 4.30 13.58 5.58
N ARG A 36 3.17 14.21 5.93
CA ARG A 36 3.10 15.02 7.15
C ARG A 36 3.20 14.12 8.39
N PRO A 37 3.95 14.50 9.43
CA PRO A 37 4.11 13.66 10.63
C PRO A 37 2.80 13.28 11.32
N GLU A 38 1.77 14.14 11.24
CA GLU A 38 0.43 13.88 11.78
C GLU A 38 -0.40 12.89 10.96
N ASP A 39 -0.03 12.67 9.68
CA ASP A 39 -0.77 11.79 8.77
C ASP A 39 -0.30 10.33 8.85
N VAL A 40 0.83 10.06 9.51
CA VAL A 40 1.37 8.70 9.65
C VAL A 40 1.87 8.41 11.06
N GLN A 41 1.33 7.35 11.64
CA GLN A 41 1.80 6.75 12.89
C GLN A 41 2.04 5.26 12.67
N ALA A 42 3.30 4.85 12.68
CA ALA A 42 3.66 3.43 12.65
C ALA A 42 4.00 2.97 14.06
N SER A 43 3.46 1.83 14.45
CA SER A 43 3.69 1.13 15.72
C SER A 43 4.28 -0.26 15.49
N ASP A 44 4.06 -0.86 14.32
CA ASP A 44 4.80 -2.02 13.84
C ASP A 44 5.00 -1.98 12.30
N GLY A 45 5.68 -2.99 11.75
CA GLY A 45 5.95 -3.10 10.30
C GLY A 45 5.02 -4.04 9.54
N SER A 46 4.08 -4.69 10.22
CA SER A 46 3.14 -5.68 9.67
C SER A 46 1.74 -5.12 9.42
N GLY A 47 1.36 -4.05 10.12
CA GLY A 47 0.01 -3.49 10.13
C GLY A 47 -0.97 -4.21 11.06
N LEU A 48 -0.48 -5.00 12.04
CA LEU A 48 -1.33 -5.69 13.02
C LEU A 48 -1.70 -4.79 14.20
N SER A 49 -0.87 -3.80 14.50
CA SER A 49 -1.14 -2.85 15.58
C SER A 49 -2.37 -2.01 15.28
N VAL A 50 -3.32 -2.02 16.21
CA VAL A 50 -4.48 -1.12 16.19
C VAL A 50 -4.10 0.35 16.42
N LEU A 51 -2.83 0.64 16.70
CA LEU A 51 -2.28 1.98 16.85
C LEU A 51 -1.69 2.53 15.53
N ASP A 52 -1.59 1.70 14.48
CA ASP A 52 -1.14 2.18 13.18
C ASP A 52 -2.16 3.16 12.58
N ARG A 53 -1.68 4.30 12.06
CA ARG A 53 -2.47 5.31 11.36
C ARG A 53 -1.75 5.72 10.09
N VAL A 54 -2.50 5.84 9.00
CA VAL A 54 -2.03 6.40 7.74
C VAL A 54 -3.21 7.01 7.00
N THR A 55 -3.00 8.15 6.36
CA THR A 55 -4.02 8.72 5.46
C THR A 55 -3.94 8.10 4.07
N PRO A 56 -5.05 8.05 3.31
CA PRO A 56 -4.99 7.63 1.90
C PRO A 56 -4.02 8.48 1.07
N ARG A 57 -3.94 9.79 1.36
CA ARG A 57 -3.02 10.72 0.71
C ARG A 57 -1.57 10.32 0.92
N SER A 58 -1.14 10.10 2.17
CA SER A 58 0.24 9.70 2.47
C SER A 58 0.60 8.34 1.90
N MET A 59 -0.37 7.43 1.76
CA MET A 59 -0.15 6.17 1.06
C MET A 59 0.08 6.38 -0.45
N VAL A 60 -0.69 7.25 -1.09
CA VAL A 60 -0.49 7.60 -2.51
C VAL A 60 0.84 8.33 -2.72
N GLU A 61 1.25 9.20 -1.79
CA GLU A 61 2.57 9.84 -1.81
C GLU A 61 3.70 8.79 -1.74
N LEU A 62 3.59 7.81 -0.84
CA LEU A 62 4.55 6.70 -0.72
C LEU A 62 4.61 5.86 -2.01
N LEU A 63 3.46 5.51 -2.59
CA LEU A 63 3.40 4.79 -3.85
C LEU A 63 4.01 5.61 -4.99
N SER A 64 3.72 6.91 -5.07
CA SER A 64 4.28 7.80 -6.09
C SER A 64 5.80 7.93 -5.96
N PHE A 65 6.32 7.99 -4.74
CA PHE A 65 7.76 7.95 -4.46
C PHE A 65 8.38 6.61 -4.89
N ALA A 66 7.75 5.49 -4.51
CA ALA A 66 8.23 4.15 -4.86
C ALA A 66 8.25 3.91 -6.37
N HIS A 67 7.24 4.39 -7.10
CA HIS A 67 7.16 4.27 -8.55
C HIS A 67 8.34 4.94 -9.27
N GLN A 68 8.82 6.08 -8.76
CA GLN A 68 9.95 6.83 -9.32
C GLN A 68 11.32 6.33 -8.86
N ALA A 69 11.36 5.45 -7.86
CA ALA A 69 12.61 4.94 -7.32
C ALA A 69 13.28 3.93 -8.29
N PRO A 70 14.62 3.78 -8.26
CA PRO A 70 15.31 2.79 -9.10
C PRO A 70 14.83 1.35 -8.89
N TRP A 71 14.30 1.04 -7.70
CA TRP A 71 13.73 -0.26 -7.33
C TRP A 71 12.21 -0.35 -7.56
N GLY A 72 11.59 0.68 -8.15
CA GLY A 72 10.13 0.78 -8.32
C GLY A 72 9.51 -0.36 -9.12
N ALA A 73 10.19 -0.81 -10.19
CA ALA A 73 9.73 -1.95 -10.99
C ALA A 73 9.68 -3.25 -10.16
N THR A 74 10.70 -3.49 -9.33
CA THR A 74 10.73 -4.64 -8.41
C THR A 74 9.65 -4.54 -7.34
N PHE A 75 9.44 -3.34 -6.77
CA PHE A 75 8.37 -3.11 -5.82
C PHE A 75 6.99 -3.38 -6.44
N HIS A 76 6.75 -2.87 -7.65
CA HIS A 76 5.50 -3.09 -8.37
C HIS A 76 5.24 -4.58 -8.62
N ALA A 77 6.25 -5.32 -9.08
CA ALA A 77 6.17 -6.77 -9.31
C ALA A 77 5.96 -7.60 -8.02
N SER A 78 6.30 -7.04 -6.85
CA SER A 78 6.07 -7.70 -5.56
C SER A 78 4.61 -7.64 -5.09
N LEU A 79 3.81 -6.74 -5.66
CA LEU A 79 2.42 -6.57 -5.29
C LEU A 79 1.56 -7.69 -5.92
N PRO A 80 0.59 -8.25 -5.17
CA PRO A 80 -0.40 -9.16 -5.73
C PRO A 80 -1.13 -8.57 -6.95
N LEU A 81 -1.35 -9.39 -7.97
CA LEU A 81 -2.06 -9.04 -9.19
C LEU A 81 -3.51 -9.52 -9.13
N GLU A 82 -4.44 -8.61 -9.42
CA GLU A 82 -5.88 -8.83 -9.36
C GLU A 82 -6.31 -10.01 -10.23
N GLY A 83 -6.99 -10.99 -9.61
CA GLY A 83 -7.48 -12.19 -10.27
C GLY A 83 -6.42 -13.26 -10.57
N GLU A 84 -5.17 -13.09 -10.12
CA GLU A 84 -4.06 -14.00 -10.44
C GLU A 84 -3.27 -14.47 -9.22
N SER A 85 -2.83 -13.56 -8.35
CA SER A 85 -1.86 -13.90 -7.29
C SER A 85 -2.23 -13.35 -5.91
N GLY A 86 -1.59 -13.95 -4.89
CA GLY A 86 -1.73 -13.54 -3.49
C GLY A 86 -3.19 -13.47 -3.01
N THR A 87 -3.47 -12.43 -2.24
CA THR A 87 -4.79 -12.18 -1.65
C THR A 87 -5.84 -11.66 -2.63
N LEU A 88 -5.44 -11.35 -3.88
CA LEU A 88 -6.33 -10.87 -4.93
C LEU A 88 -6.71 -11.94 -5.96
N ARG A 89 -6.12 -13.14 -5.87
CA ARG A 89 -6.33 -14.26 -6.83
C ARG A 89 -7.79 -14.60 -7.14
N HIS A 90 -8.71 -14.36 -6.20
CA HIS A 90 -10.12 -14.71 -6.34
C HIS A 90 -11.07 -13.51 -6.45
N ARG A 91 -10.53 -12.30 -6.54
CA ARG A 91 -11.31 -11.05 -6.57
C ARG A 91 -11.55 -10.55 -8.00
N ALA A 92 -12.55 -9.66 -8.12
CA ALA A 92 -12.94 -8.93 -9.31
C ALA A 92 -12.90 -9.74 -10.64
N ARG A 93 -13.37 -10.99 -10.61
CA ARG A 93 -13.44 -11.85 -11.79
C ARG A 93 -14.34 -11.18 -12.84
N HIS A 94 -13.82 -11.04 -14.06
CA HIS A 94 -14.50 -10.39 -15.20
C HIS A 94 -14.61 -8.86 -15.13
N THR A 95 -13.61 -8.19 -14.56
CA THR A 95 -13.51 -6.72 -14.60
C THR A 95 -12.26 -6.26 -15.37
N PRO A 96 -12.22 -5.01 -15.85
CA PRO A 96 -11.02 -4.41 -16.47
C PRO A 96 -9.81 -4.33 -15.54
N ALA A 97 -9.99 -4.49 -14.22
CA ALA A 97 -8.90 -4.51 -13.26
C ALA A 97 -8.13 -5.85 -13.24
N ARG A 98 -8.74 -6.96 -13.70
CA ARG A 98 -8.10 -8.28 -13.69
C ARG A 98 -6.87 -8.29 -14.60
N GLY A 99 -5.73 -8.77 -14.08
CA GLY A 99 -4.46 -8.79 -14.82
C GLY A 99 -3.83 -7.41 -15.03
N ASN A 100 -4.35 -6.36 -14.38
CA ASN A 100 -3.90 -4.98 -14.52
C ASN A 100 -3.59 -4.35 -13.15
N LEU A 101 -4.53 -4.45 -12.21
CA LEU A 101 -4.41 -3.86 -10.88
C LEU A 101 -3.43 -4.66 -10.01
N HIS A 102 -2.40 -3.99 -9.52
CA HIS A 102 -1.40 -4.53 -8.60
C HIS A 102 -1.53 -3.85 -7.24
N ALA A 103 -1.93 -4.59 -6.20
CA ALA A 103 -2.20 -3.97 -4.91
C ALA A 103 -1.98 -4.87 -3.70
N LYS A 104 -1.64 -4.23 -2.58
CA LYS A 104 -1.59 -4.89 -1.28
C LYS A 104 -2.95 -4.77 -0.58
N THR A 105 -3.43 -5.88 -0.04
CA THR A 105 -4.61 -5.91 0.83
C THR A 105 -4.23 -5.71 2.30
N GLY A 106 -5.07 -4.99 3.04
CA GLY A 106 -5.12 -4.99 4.50
C GLY A 106 -6.52 -5.40 4.98
N THR A 107 -6.60 -6.25 6.01
CA THR A 107 -7.90 -6.66 6.57
C THR A 107 -7.74 -7.04 8.04
N THR A 108 -8.57 -6.43 8.89
CA THR A 108 -8.79 -6.85 10.27
C THR A 108 -10.29 -7.09 10.49
N ASN A 109 -10.74 -7.13 11.75
CA ASN A 109 -12.17 -7.21 12.08
C ASN A 109 -12.93 -5.92 11.73
N THR A 110 -12.27 -4.77 11.84
CA THR A 110 -12.88 -3.44 11.68
C THR A 110 -12.22 -2.61 10.59
N VAL A 111 -11.31 -3.20 9.80
CA VAL A 111 -10.59 -2.51 8.74
C VAL A 111 -10.61 -3.33 7.47
N ALA A 112 -10.87 -2.66 6.35
CA ALA A 112 -10.54 -3.14 5.01
C ALA A 112 -9.71 -2.06 4.30
N SER A 113 -8.65 -2.46 3.63
CA SER A 113 -7.87 -1.55 2.80
C SER A 113 -7.30 -2.24 1.57
N LEU A 114 -7.09 -1.43 0.53
CA LEU A 114 -6.48 -1.82 -0.73
C LEU A 114 -5.70 -0.62 -1.26
N GLY A 115 -4.39 -0.80 -1.51
CA GLY A 115 -3.55 0.25 -2.06
C GLY A 115 -2.51 -0.30 -3.01
N GLY A 116 -2.23 0.43 -4.09
CA GLY A 116 -1.34 -0.01 -5.15
C GLY A 116 -1.49 0.81 -6.42
N TYR A 117 -1.31 0.14 -7.56
CA TYR A 117 -1.32 0.74 -8.88
C TYR A 117 -2.33 0.08 -9.80
N VAL A 118 -2.84 0.83 -10.76
CA VAL A 118 -3.64 0.34 -11.88
C VAL A 118 -3.31 1.14 -13.13
N THR A 119 -3.23 0.48 -14.27
CA THR A 119 -3.05 1.17 -15.55
C THR A 119 -4.43 1.57 -16.07
N ALA A 120 -4.65 2.87 -16.22
CA ALA A 120 -5.87 3.44 -16.79
C ALA A 120 -5.97 3.16 -18.30
N LYS A 121 -7.15 3.38 -18.87
CA LYS A 121 -7.45 3.05 -20.27
C LYS A 121 -6.59 3.84 -21.27
N ASN A 122 -6.14 5.03 -20.88
CA ASN A 122 -5.22 5.87 -21.65
C ASN A 122 -3.73 5.48 -21.50
N GLY A 123 -3.41 4.43 -20.72
CA GLY A 123 -2.05 3.98 -20.44
C GLY A 123 -1.38 4.67 -19.24
N GLU A 124 -2.05 5.62 -18.58
CA GLU A 124 -1.52 6.27 -17.38
C GLU A 124 -1.53 5.30 -16.19
N ILE A 125 -0.43 5.23 -15.44
CA ILE A 125 -0.38 4.45 -14.20
C ILE A 125 -0.92 5.31 -13.06
N LEU A 126 -2.01 4.88 -12.46
CA LEU A 126 -2.65 5.54 -11.32
C LEU A 126 -2.24 4.85 -10.02
N ALA A 127 -1.64 5.60 -9.10
CA ALA A 127 -1.48 5.17 -7.71
C ALA A 127 -2.78 5.45 -6.92
N PHE A 128 -3.23 4.49 -6.12
CA PHE A 128 -4.47 4.64 -5.34
C PHE A 128 -4.35 4.04 -3.93
N SER A 129 -5.21 4.53 -3.04
CA SER A 129 -5.36 4.00 -1.68
C SER A 129 -6.80 4.10 -1.22
N PHE A 130 -7.39 2.95 -0.87
CA PHE A 130 -8.69 2.84 -0.25
C PHE A 130 -8.54 2.34 1.17
N ILE A 131 -9.10 3.06 2.13
CA ILE A 131 -9.08 2.71 3.54
C ILE A 131 -10.50 2.85 4.08
N TYR A 132 -11.00 1.78 4.68
CA TYR A 132 -12.28 1.75 5.37
C TYR A 132 -12.08 1.26 6.80
N ASN A 133 -12.55 2.06 7.76
CA ASN A 133 -12.60 1.74 9.18
C ASN A 133 -14.07 1.59 9.61
N GLY A 134 -14.53 0.36 9.82
CA GLY A 134 -15.92 0.06 10.20
C GLY A 134 -16.21 -1.44 10.23
N ALA A 135 -17.38 -1.81 10.74
CA ALA A 135 -17.76 -3.21 10.93
C ALA A 135 -18.05 -3.94 9.59
N ASP A 136 -18.59 -3.24 8.60
CA ASP A 136 -18.98 -3.84 7.32
C ASP A 136 -17.81 -3.94 6.31
N ARG A 137 -16.79 -4.71 6.68
CA ARG A 137 -15.60 -4.93 5.84
C ARG A 137 -15.92 -5.67 4.53
N TRP A 138 -17.03 -6.40 4.47
CA TRP A 138 -17.39 -7.19 3.28
C TRP A 138 -17.91 -6.30 2.16
N ASN A 139 -18.84 -5.39 2.47
CA ASN A 139 -19.29 -4.41 1.48
C ASN A 139 -18.18 -3.42 1.13
N ALA A 140 -17.34 -3.02 2.09
CA ALA A 140 -16.18 -2.20 1.79
C ALA A 140 -15.23 -2.84 0.76
N LYS A 141 -14.95 -4.15 0.89
CA LYS A 141 -14.15 -4.89 -0.10
C LYS A 141 -14.78 -4.90 -1.49
N ARG A 142 -16.11 -5.13 -1.57
CA ARG A 142 -16.84 -5.10 -2.85
C ARG A 142 -16.78 -3.72 -3.49
N ALA A 143 -16.96 -2.65 -2.70
CA ALA A 143 -16.84 -1.28 -3.17
C ALA A 143 -15.42 -0.98 -3.67
N MET A 144 -14.38 -1.46 -2.97
CA MET A 144 -12.98 -1.32 -3.42
C MET A 144 -12.72 -2.02 -4.75
N ASP A 145 -13.32 -3.20 -4.99
CA ASP A 145 -13.20 -3.91 -6.27
C ASP A 145 -13.86 -3.11 -7.40
N GLN A 146 -15.03 -2.53 -7.16
CA GLN A 146 -15.72 -1.66 -8.11
C GLN A 146 -14.95 -0.36 -8.40
N MET A 147 -14.39 0.27 -7.36
CA MET A 147 -13.55 1.46 -7.52
C MET A 147 -12.28 1.13 -8.31
N GLY A 148 -11.63 -0.02 -8.05
CA GLY A 148 -10.48 -0.47 -8.81
C GLY A 148 -10.79 -0.70 -10.29
N ALA A 149 -11.94 -1.33 -10.59
CA ALA A 149 -12.41 -1.47 -11.96
C ALA A 149 -12.69 -0.12 -12.63
N THR A 150 -13.26 0.83 -11.90
CA THR A 150 -13.53 2.19 -12.40
C THR A 150 -12.22 2.92 -12.76
N LEU A 151 -11.20 2.80 -11.91
CA LEU A 151 -9.88 3.39 -12.18
C LEU A 151 -9.21 2.77 -13.41
N ALA A 152 -9.38 1.47 -13.65
CA ALA A 152 -8.84 0.81 -14.85
C ALA A 152 -9.47 1.34 -16.15
N GLU A 153 -10.72 1.80 -16.11
CA GLU A 153 -11.40 2.40 -17.26
C GLU A 153 -11.22 3.91 -17.38
N PHE A 154 -10.54 4.54 -16.42
CA PHE A 154 -10.37 5.99 -16.36
C PHE A 154 -9.67 6.56 -17.60
N VAL A 155 -10.13 7.73 -18.03
CA VAL A 155 -9.53 8.56 -19.09
C VAL A 155 -9.68 10.02 -18.64
N ARG A 156 -8.64 10.83 -18.88
CA ARG A 156 -8.60 12.25 -18.52
C ARG A 156 -9.26 13.15 -19.56
#